data_AF-A0A1R3U0X4-F1
#
_entry.id   AF-A0A1R3U0X4-F1
#
_cell.length_a   1.000
_cell.length_b   1.000
_cell.length_c   1.000
_cell.angle_alpha   90.00
_cell.angle_beta   90.00
_cell.angle_gamma   90.00
#
_symmetry.space_group_name_H-M   'P 1'
#
loop_
_entity.id
_entity.type
_entity.pdbx_description
1 polymer ?
#
loop_
_entity_poly.entity_id
_entity_poly.type
_entity_poly.pdbx_seq_one_letter_code
_entity_poly.pdbx_strand_id
1 'polypeptide(L)'
;MTEEEFVENFKAIEDQAHRFASAFLLPASQFSVEIDTAAIWELERLKARWKVSIKAQIMRLQRLQILDKSSATRLYKIYSAKGYSRREPFDDIWPMQEPTLLADVFKALVDAGQVTKEDLREDLPLFPHDVESLTGLPSGWLSLQAARIVELKPVLTPRENLGGARGEVIPIKRNGD
;
A
#
# COMPACT_ATOMS: atom_id res chain seq x y z
N MET A 1 -4.72 -3.01 -26.41
CA MET A 1 -3.32 -3.41 -26.28
C MET A 1 -3.30 -4.90 -26.06
N THR A 2 -2.91 -5.66 -27.08
CA THR A 2 -2.65 -7.09 -26.91
C THR A 2 -1.36 -7.27 -26.10
N GLU A 3 -1.14 -8.45 -25.54
CA GLU A 3 0.08 -8.75 -24.79
C GLU A 3 1.33 -8.67 -25.68
N GLU A 4 1.19 -9.04 -26.94
CA GLU A 4 2.22 -8.94 -27.98
C GLU A 4 2.61 -7.48 -28.25
N GLU A 5 1.63 -6.57 -28.40
CA GLU A 5 1.86 -5.13 -28.57
C GLU A 5 2.55 -4.50 -27.35
N PHE A 6 2.26 -4.98 -26.14
CA PHE A 6 2.89 -4.49 -24.92
C PHE A 6 4.37 -4.86 -24.87
N VAL A 7 4.71 -6.12 -25.20
CA VAL A 7 6.10 -6.59 -25.19
C VAL A 7 6.93 -5.86 -26.23
N GLU A 8 6.40 -5.66 -27.44
CA GLU A 8 7.08 -4.90 -28.50
C GLU A 8 7.39 -3.46 -28.07
N ASN A 9 6.41 -2.80 -27.42
CA ASN A 9 6.53 -1.40 -27.01
C ASN A 9 7.11 -1.19 -25.60
N PHE A 10 7.45 -2.26 -24.88
CA PHE A 10 7.82 -2.21 -23.46
C PHE A 10 8.91 -1.17 -23.16
N LYS A 11 9.97 -1.15 -23.98
CA LYS A 11 11.08 -0.21 -23.81
C LYS A 11 10.67 1.25 -24.00
N ALA A 12 9.76 1.52 -24.94
CA ALA A 12 9.24 2.86 -25.17
C ALA A 12 8.34 3.32 -24.02
N ILE A 13 7.49 2.41 -23.51
CA ILE A 13 6.64 2.64 -22.34
C ILE A 13 7.51 2.92 -21.11
N GLU A 14 8.57 2.14 -20.89
CA GLU A 14 9.51 2.33 -19.78
C GLU A 14 10.22 3.69 -19.86
N ASP A 15 10.75 4.09 -21.03
CA ASP A 15 11.39 5.39 -21.18
C ASP A 15 10.39 6.55 -20.99
N GLN A 16 9.18 6.43 -21.51
CA GLN A 16 8.10 7.41 -21.31
C GLN A 16 7.73 7.53 -19.82
N ALA A 17 7.58 6.41 -19.13
CA ALA A 17 7.30 6.37 -17.68
C ALA A 17 8.44 7.02 -16.89
N HIS A 18 9.69 6.69 -17.21
CA HIS A 18 10.84 7.35 -16.60
C HIS A 18 10.88 8.84 -16.91
N ARG A 19 10.54 9.26 -18.13
CA ARG A 19 10.50 10.68 -18.54
C ARG A 19 9.46 11.42 -17.72
N PHE A 20 8.25 10.88 -17.62
CA PHE A 20 7.17 11.42 -16.81
C PHE A 20 7.59 11.53 -15.35
N ALA A 21 8.02 10.43 -14.72
CA ALA A 21 8.40 10.41 -13.30
C ALA A 21 9.53 11.41 -13.00
N SER A 22 10.55 11.49 -13.86
CA SER A 22 11.65 12.46 -13.67
C SER A 22 11.20 13.91 -13.77
N ALA A 23 10.23 14.23 -14.63
CA ALA A 23 9.71 15.57 -14.78
C ALA A 23 8.73 15.96 -13.66
N PHE A 24 7.96 14.98 -13.17
CA PHE A 24 7.05 15.14 -12.04
C PHE A 24 7.81 15.35 -10.74
N LEU A 25 8.83 14.53 -10.45
CA LEU A 25 9.62 14.61 -9.22
C LEU A 25 10.60 15.78 -9.22
N LEU A 26 11.15 16.15 -10.38
CA LEU A 26 12.13 17.22 -10.53
C LEU A 26 11.67 18.21 -11.64
N PRO A 27 10.71 19.10 -11.35
CA PRO A 27 10.17 20.05 -12.32
C PRO A 27 11.27 20.94 -12.90
N ALA A 28 11.26 21.13 -14.23
CA ALA A 28 12.34 21.85 -14.91
C ALA A 28 12.49 23.28 -14.39
N SER A 29 11.38 23.99 -14.17
CA SER A 29 11.36 25.39 -13.72
C SER A 29 11.92 25.61 -12.31
N GLN A 30 11.93 24.59 -11.46
CA GLN A 30 12.37 24.69 -10.06
C GLN A 30 13.72 24.01 -9.87
N PHE A 31 13.86 22.76 -10.34
CA PHE A 31 15.07 21.98 -10.15
C PHE A 31 16.29 22.57 -10.87
N SER A 32 16.15 23.06 -12.10
CA SER A 32 17.30 23.56 -12.86
C SER A 32 17.89 24.86 -12.30
N VAL A 33 17.07 25.70 -11.67
CA VAL A 33 17.48 27.00 -11.13
C VAL A 33 18.37 26.84 -9.89
N GLU A 34 18.30 25.68 -9.23
CA GLU A 34 19.11 25.38 -8.04
C GLU A 34 20.40 24.64 -8.34
N ILE A 35 20.66 24.38 -9.62
CA ILE A 35 21.87 23.71 -10.09
C ILE A 35 22.84 24.80 -10.53
N ASP A 36 23.96 24.90 -9.83
CA ASP A 36 25.02 25.85 -10.16
C ASP A 36 26.10 25.18 -11.02
N THR A 37 26.71 24.11 -10.50
CA THR A 37 27.87 23.45 -11.15
C THR A 37 27.58 22.03 -11.62
N ALA A 38 26.46 21.45 -11.18
CA ALA A 38 26.12 20.05 -11.37
C ALA A 38 27.19 19.07 -10.85
N ALA A 39 27.92 19.47 -9.80
CA ALA A 39 28.91 18.63 -9.13
C ALA A 39 28.27 17.62 -8.18
N ILE A 40 28.96 16.51 -7.88
CA ILE A 40 28.38 15.43 -7.06
C ILE A 40 27.91 15.90 -5.68
N TRP A 41 28.68 16.78 -5.02
CA TRP A 41 28.36 17.33 -3.70
C TRP A 41 27.10 18.20 -3.73
N GLU A 42 26.83 18.86 -4.86
CA GLU A 42 25.61 19.63 -5.07
C GLU A 42 24.41 18.71 -5.22
N LEU A 43 24.56 17.59 -5.93
CA LEU A 43 23.50 16.57 -6.04
C LEU A 43 23.23 15.86 -4.70
N GLU A 44 24.26 15.68 -3.86
CA GLU A 44 24.11 15.22 -2.47
C GLU A 44 23.26 16.21 -1.66
N ARG A 45 23.56 17.52 -1.74
CA ARG A 45 22.77 18.57 -1.10
C ARG A 45 21.32 18.60 -1.60
N LEU A 46 21.13 18.52 -2.92
CA LEU A 46 19.80 18.59 -3.53
C LEU A 46 18.97 17.33 -3.28
N LYS A 47 19.60 16.15 -3.12
CA LYS A 47 18.91 14.94 -2.63
C LYS A 47 18.22 15.21 -1.31
N ALA A 48 18.85 15.96 -0.39
CA ALA A 48 18.26 16.25 0.91
C ALA A 48 16.93 17.03 0.82
N ARG A 49 16.83 17.94 -0.16
CA ARG A 49 15.66 18.77 -0.39
C ARG A 49 14.59 18.09 -1.23
N TRP A 50 14.99 17.49 -2.36
CA TRP A 50 14.07 16.87 -3.30
C TRP A 50 13.65 15.45 -2.90
N LYS A 51 14.42 14.80 -2.01
CA LYS A 51 14.24 13.39 -1.61
C LYS A 51 14.25 12.41 -2.80
N VAL A 52 14.98 12.77 -3.85
CA VAL A 52 15.14 11.99 -5.09
C VAL A 52 16.58 11.48 -5.19
N SER A 53 16.77 10.28 -5.73
CA SER A 53 18.10 9.68 -5.84
C SER A 53 19.07 10.53 -6.66
N ILE A 54 20.35 10.49 -6.30
CA ILE A 54 21.41 11.20 -7.03
C ILE A 54 21.47 10.70 -8.48
N LYS A 55 21.29 9.39 -8.70
CA LYS A 55 21.25 8.82 -10.04
C LYS A 55 20.11 9.40 -10.90
N ALA A 56 18.92 9.58 -10.32
CA ALA A 56 17.79 10.18 -11.01
C ALA A 56 18.00 11.68 -11.28
N GLN A 57 18.66 12.40 -10.36
CA GLN A 57 19.08 13.79 -10.58
C GLN A 57 20.06 13.91 -11.76
N ILE A 58 21.08 13.06 -11.85
CA ILE A 58 22.02 13.04 -13.00
C ILE A 58 21.25 12.81 -14.31
N MET A 59 20.36 11.81 -14.34
CA MET A 59 19.52 11.53 -15.52
C MET A 59 18.64 12.74 -15.89
N ARG A 60 18.06 13.42 -14.89
CA ARG A 60 17.23 14.60 -15.12
C ARG A 60 18.02 15.74 -15.75
N LEU A 61 19.23 16.02 -15.26
CA LEU A 61 20.10 17.04 -15.83
C LEU A 61 20.50 16.74 -17.26
N GLN A 62 20.75 15.46 -17.59
CA GLN A 62 20.98 15.05 -18.98
C GLN A 62 19.76 15.30 -19.86
N ARG A 63 18.56 14.96 -19.38
CA ARG A 63 17.30 15.18 -20.12
C ARG A 63 16.97 16.65 -20.33
N LEU A 64 17.38 17.51 -19.39
CA LEU A 64 17.27 18.97 -19.51
C LEU A 64 18.41 19.60 -20.34
N GLN A 65 19.34 18.78 -20.87
CA GLN A 65 20.51 19.24 -21.62
C GLN A 65 21.45 20.18 -20.83
N ILE A 66 21.35 20.16 -19.49
CA ILE A 66 22.26 20.87 -18.59
C ILE A 66 23.60 20.11 -18.50
N LEU A 67 23.53 18.78 -18.53
CA LEU A 67 24.70 17.91 -18.62
C LEU A 67 24.79 17.26 -19.99
N ASP A 68 25.95 17.36 -20.61
CA ASP A 68 26.28 16.56 -21.77
C ASP A 68 26.57 15.10 -21.38
N LYS A 69 26.66 14.22 -22.39
CA LYS A 69 26.91 12.79 -22.17
C LYS A 69 28.23 12.53 -21.46
N SER A 70 29.27 13.33 -21.71
CA SER A 70 30.59 13.13 -21.12
C SER A 70 30.61 13.51 -19.63
N SER A 71 30.00 14.63 -19.26
CA SER A 71 29.90 15.09 -17.86
C SER A 71 29.04 14.17 -17.02
N ALA A 72 27.91 13.70 -17.55
CA ALA A 72 27.09 12.71 -16.85
C ALA A 72 27.82 11.38 -16.66
N THR A 73 28.58 10.92 -17.67
CA THR A 73 29.42 9.72 -17.54
C THR A 73 30.45 9.89 -16.42
N ARG A 74 31.07 11.08 -16.30
CA ARG A 74 31.98 11.40 -15.20
C ARG A 74 31.28 11.36 -13.84
N LEU A 75 30.08 11.93 -13.73
CA LEU A 75 29.30 11.88 -12.49
C LEU A 75 28.91 10.46 -12.11
N TYR A 76 28.48 9.61 -13.05
CA TYR A 76 28.21 8.20 -12.75
C TYR A 76 29.45 7.43 -12.27
N LYS A 77 30.64 7.77 -12.79
CA LYS A 77 31.91 7.21 -12.28
C LYS A 77 32.18 7.66 -10.84
N ILE A 78 32.03 8.95 -10.55
CA ILE A 78 32.22 9.49 -9.19
C ILE A 78 31.18 8.90 -8.22
N TYR A 79 29.91 8.84 -8.64
CA TYR A 79 28.82 8.19 -7.93
C TYR A 79 29.16 6.76 -7.53
N SER A 80 29.66 5.97 -8.49
CA SER A 80 30.04 4.58 -8.26
C SER A 80 31.27 4.48 -7.33
N ALA A 81 32.28 5.35 -7.52
CA ALA A 81 33.48 5.39 -6.69
C ALA A 81 33.18 5.75 -5.22
N LYS A 82 32.14 6.55 -4.97
CA LYS A 82 31.62 6.86 -3.64
C LYS A 82 30.78 5.72 -3.02
N GLY A 83 30.55 4.62 -3.75
CA GLY A 83 29.76 3.48 -3.26
C GLY A 83 28.24 3.72 -3.30
N TYR A 84 27.78 4.78 -3.94
CA TYR A 84 26.37 5.18 -3.93
C TYR A 84 25.43 4.21 -4.64
N SER A 85 25.96 3.33 -5.49
CA SER A 85 25.18 2.24 -6.08
C SER A 85 24.60 1.26 -5.05
N ARG A 86 25.19 1.19 -3.85
CA ARG A 86 24.67 0.34 -2.76
C ARG A 86 23.78 1.11 -1.80
N ARG A 87 24.19 2.33 -1.45
CA ARG A 87 23.50 3.18 -0.48
C ARG A 87 23.88 4.63 -0.75
N GLU A 88 22.89 5.46 -1.06
CA GLU A 88 23.08 6.90 -1.21
C GLU A 88 23.02 7.58 0.17
N PRO A 89 23.57 8.81 0.29
CA PRO A 89 23.38 9.61 1.51
C PRO A 89 21.89 9.80 1.82
N PHE A 90 21.52 9.82 3.10
CA PHE A 90 20.14 10.02 3.59
C PHE A 90 19.15 8.86 3.38
N ASP A 91 19.53 7.79 2.67
CA ASP A 91 18.64 6.62 2.46
C ASP A 91 18.23 5.93 3.78
N ASP A 92 18.98 6.16 4.86
CA ASP A 92 18.77 5.58 6.19
C ASP A 92 18.21 6.54 7.24
N ILE A 93 18.08 7.80 6.88
CA ILE A 93 17.67 8.85 7.80
C ILE A 93 16.16 9.10 7.68
N TRP A 94 15.59 8.94 6.48
CA TRP A 94 14.19 9.25 6.27
C TRP A 94 13.29 8.08 6.65
N PRO A 95 12.32 8.30 7.57
CA PRO A 95 11.31 7.30 7.83
C PRO A 95 10.47 7.09 6.57
N MET A 96 10.00 5.87 6.38
CA MET A 96 9.00 5.57 5.36
C MET A 96 7.76 6.44 5.63
N GLN A 97 7.22 7.05 4.58
CA GLN A 97 5.98 7.81 4.70
C GLN A 97 4.84 6.81 4.82
N GLU A 98 4.08 6.90 5.91
CA GLU A 98 2.85 6.13 6.08
C GLU A 98 1.68 6.83 5.38
N PRO A 99 0.74 6.07 4.79
CA PRO A 99 -0.50 6.64 4.29
C PRO A 99 -1.28 7.28 5.45
N THR A 100 -1.70 8.54 5.28
CA THR A 100 -2.42 9.28 6.35
C THR A 100 -3.81 9.70 5.91
N LEU A 101 -3.95 10.15 4.65
CA LEU A 101 -5.21 10.70 4.15
C LEU A 101 -6.38 9.72 4.27
N LEU A 102 -6.21 8.46 3.86
CA LEU A 102 -7.29 7.48 3.92
C LEU A 102 -7.64 7.12 5.37
N ALA A 103 -6.64 6.95 6.24
CA ALA A 103 -6.89 6.75 7.66
C ALA A 103 -7.67 7.91 8.28
N ASP A 104 -7.34 9.15 7.93
CA ASP A 104 -8.01 10.35 8.45
C ASP A 104 -9.46 10.44 7.93
N VAL A 105 -9.69 10.13 6.65
CA VAL A 105 -11.02 10.06 6.06
C VAL A 105 -11.88 8.98 6.73
N PHE A 106 -11.35 7.77 6.90
CA PHE A 106 -12.08 6.67 7.55
C PHE A 106 -12.42 6.99 9.01
N LYS A 107 -11.47 7.55 9.76
CA LYS A 107 -11.74 8.01 11.13
C LYS A 107 -12.83 9.09 11.15
N ALA A 108 -12.74 10.09 10.28
CA ALA A 108 -13.72 11.17 10.21
C ALA A 108 -15.14 10.67 9.85
N LEU A 109 -15.26 9.72 8.93
CA LEU A 109 -16.55 9.14 8.54
C LEU A 109 -17.18 8.32 9.68
N VAL A 110 -16.36 7.54 10.40
CA VAL A 110 -16.80 6.76 11.57
C VAL A 110 -17.18 7.67 12.73
N ASP A 111 -16.37 8.68 13.03
CA ASP A 111 -16.63 9.63 14.11
C ASP A 111 -17.90 10.48 13.85
N ALA A 112 -18.19 10.78 12.58
CA ALA A 112 -19.42 11.45 12.15
C ALA A 112 -20.65 10.51 12.09
N GLY A 113 -20.47 9.21 12.33
CA GLY A 113 -21.52 8.19 12.27
C GLY A 113 -22.11 7.98 10.88
N GLN A 114 -21.39 8.37 9.82
CA GLN A 114 -21.84 8.20 8.43
C GLN A 114 -21.56 6.79 7.91
N VAL A 115 -20.51 6.15 8.43
CA VAL A 115 -20.07 4.80 8.07
C VAL A 115 -19.64 4.09 9.35
N THR A 116 -20.02 2.83 9.52
CA THR A 116 -19.57 2.01 10.66
C THR A 116 -18.30 1.24 10.33
N LYS A 117 -17.63 0.66 11.34
CA LYS A 117 -16.45 -0.17 11.11
C LYS A 117 -16.81 -1.48 10.40
N GLU A 118 -18.04 -1.94 10.61
CA GLU A 118 -18.66 -3.08 9.96
C GLU A 118 -18.85 -2.80 8.46
N ASP A 119 -19.42 -1.64 8.11
CA ASP A 119 -19.60 -1.22 6.71
C ASP A 119 -18.26 -1.20 5.96
N LEU A 120 -17.22 -0.61 6.57
CA LEU A 120 -15.87 -0.58 5.98
C LEU A 120 -15.28 -1.98 5.72
N ARG A 121 -15.67 -3.00 6.51
CA ARG A 121 -15.20 -4.38 6.31
C ARG A 121 -15.99 -5.13 5.25
N GLU A 122 -17.27 -4.82 5.10
CA GLU A 122 -18.14 -5.49 4.12
C GLU A 122 -18.02 -4.87 2.73
N ASP A 123 -17.87 -3.55 2.65
CA ASP A 123 -17.81 -2.80 1.39
C ASP A 123 -16.44 -2.86 0.71
N LEU A 124 -15.37 -3.08 1.48
CA LEU A 124 -14.02 -3.20 0.94
C LEU A 124 -13.68 -4.67 0.65
N PRO A 125 -13.29 -5.03 -0.59
CA PRO A 125 -12.94 -6.40 -0.96
C PRO A 125 -11.52 -6.78 -0.51
N LEU A 126 -11.15 -6.42 0.73
CA LEU A 126 -9.82 -6.59 1.31
C LEU A 126 -9.94 -7.10 2.74
N PHE A 127 -8.94 -7.85 3.22
CA PHE A 127 -8.93 -8.25 4.62
C PHE A 127 -8.73 -7.04 5.54
N PRO A 128 -9.27 -7.04 6.78
CA PRO A 128 -9.15 -5.90 7.68
C PRO A 128 -7.71 -5.46 7.94
N HIS A 129 -6.77 -6.41 8.06
CA HIS A 129 -5.35 -6.10 8.26
C HIS A 129 -4.70 -5.45 7.02
N ASP A 130 -5.14 -5.83 5.81
CA ASP A 130 -4.68 -5.22 4.56
C ASP A 130 -5.22 -3.80 4.45
N VAL A 131 -6.50 -3.57 4.78
CA VAL A 131 -7.09 -2.23 4.82
C VAL A 131 -6.34 -1.36 5.83
N GLU A 132 -6.07 -1.89 7.02
CA GLU A 132 -5.33 -1.16 8.06
C GLU A 132 -3.94 -0.75 7.58
N SER A 133 -3.19 -1.69 6.99
CA SER A 133 -1.85 -1.46 6.45
C SER A 133 -1.84 -0.47 5.27
N LEU A 134 -2.70 -0.69 4.27
CA LEU A 134 -2.73 0.10 3.04
C LEU A 134 -3.24 1.54 3.26
N THR A 135 -4.05 1.75 4.30
CA THR A 135 -4.63 3.08 4.58
C THR A 135 -3.97 3.81 5.74
N GLY A 136 -3.15 3.11 6.54
CA GLY A 136 -2.41 3.66 7.67
C GLY A 136 -3.24 3.75 8.95
N LEU A 137 -4.26 2.89 9.07
CA LEU A 137 -5.00 2.75 10.32
C LEU A 137 -4.17 1.94 11.33
N PRO A 138 -4.35 2.19 12.64
CA PRO A 138 -3.72 1.37 13.66
C PRO A 138 -4.09 -0.10 13.51
N SER A 139 -3.13 -0.99 13.76
CA SER A 139 -3.38 -2.43 13.79
C SER A 139 -4.52 -2.76 14.77
N GLY A 140 -5.50 -3.50 14.29
CA GLY A 140 -6.70 -3.87 15.04
C GLY A 140 -7.77 -2.79 15.12
N TRP A 141 -7.64 -1.66 14.42
CA TRP A 141 -8.67 -0.62 14.41
C TRP A 141 -10.00 -1.09 13.80
N LEU A 142 -9.96 -1.98 12.80
CA LEU A 142 -11.12 -2.66 12.22
C LEU A 142 -11.48 -3.96 12.96
N SER A 143 -10.82 -4.29 14.08
CA SER A 143 -11.22 -5.46 14.88
C SER A 143 -12.57 -5.20 15.51
N LEU A 144 -13.56 -6.01 15.14
CA LEU A 144 -14.86 -5.99 15.78
C LEU A 144 -14.74 -6.67 17.13
N GLN A 145 -15.34 -6.08 18.16
CA GLN A 145 -15.48 -6.79 19.43
C GLN A 145 -16.25 -8.08 19.16
N ALA A 146 -15.70 -9.21 19.62
CA ALA A 146 -16.40 -10.48 19.54
C ALA A 146 -17.78 -10.29 20.19
N ALA A 147 -18.83 -10.54 19.40
CA ALA A 147 -20.20 -10.44 19.89
C ALA A 147 -20.31 -11.20 21.22
N ARG A 148 -21.05 -10.63 22.19
CA ARG A 148 -21.28 -11.27 23.47
C ARG A 148 -21.92 -12.64 23.20
N ILE A 149 -21.16 -13.72 23.39
CA ILE A 149 -21.67 -15.08 23.29
C ILE A 149 -22.68 -15.24 24.42
N VAL A 150 -23.97 -15.19 24.08
CA VAL A 150 -25.05 -15.50 25.02
C VAL A 150 -25.30 -16.99 24.93
N GLU A 151 -24.89 -17.72 25.96
CA GLU A 151 -25.22 -19.13 26.09
C GLU A 151 -26.72 -19.26 26.33
N LEU A 152 -27.46 -19.68 25.30
CA LEU A 152 -28.89 -19.94 25.42
C LEU A 152 -29.05 -21.20 26.27
N LYS A 153 -29.50 -21.03 27.53
CA LYS A 153 -29.92 -22.18 28.33
C LYS A 153 -31.14 -22.80 27.65
N PRO A 154 -31.08 -24.07 27.21
CA PRO A 154 -32.27 -24.74 26.72
C PRO A 154 -33.28 -24.78 27.86
N VAL A 155 -34.48 -24.26 27.61
CA VAL A 155 -35.61 -24.47 28.52
C VAL A 155 -35.98 -25.94 28.38
N LEU A 156 -35.45 -26.77 29.26
CA LEU A 156 -35.95 -28.12 29.47
C LEU A 156 -37.31 -27.96 30.16
N THR A 157 -38.39 -27.89 29.38
CA THR A 157 -39.73 -28.06 29.93
C THR A 157 -39.75 -29.48 30.51
N PRO A 158 -39.94 -29.65 31.83
CA PRO A 158 -40.18 -30.98 32.37
C PRO A 158 -41.38 -31.54 31.64
N ARG A 159 -41.22 -32.67 30.95
CA ARG A 159 -42.39 -33.44 30.53
C ARG A 159 -43.17 -33.73 31.80
N GLU A 160 -44.38 -33.18 31.93
CA GLU A 160 -45.30 -33.62 32.96
C GLU A 160 -45.38 -35.14 32.84
N ASN A 161 -44.97 -35.84 33.90
CA ASN A 161 -45.28 -37.23 34.06
C ASN A 161 -46.81 -37.32 34.19
N LEU A 162 -47.50 -37.37 33.06
CA LEU A 162 -48.82 -37.96 32.95
C LEU A 162 -48.63 -39.43 33.31
N GLY A 163 -48.69 -39.73 34.60
CA GLY A 163 -48.71 -41.08 35.12
C GLY A 163 -49.82 -41.86 34.41
N GLY A 164 -49.46 -43.00 33.83
CA GLY A 164 -50.42 -44.07 33.57
C GLY A 164 -50.67 -44.50 32.13
N ALA A 165 -49.88 -44.10 31.12
CA ALA A 165 -49.93 -44.75 29.82
C ALA A 165 -48.53 -45.18 29.39
N ARG A 166 -48.25 -46.49 29.45
CA ARG A 166 -47.09 -47.08 28.79
C ARG A 166 -47.19 -46.72 27.31
N GLY A 167 -46.25 -45.91 26.82
CA GLY A 167 -46.18 -45.56 25.40
C GLY A 167 -46.12 -46.83 24.56
N GLU A 168 -47.04 -46.94 23.61
CA GLU A 168 -47.08 -48.07 22.69
C GLU A 168 -45.97 -47.89 21.64
N VAL A 169 -45.02 -48.83 21.60
CA VAL A 169 -43.94 -48.83 20.62
C VAL A 169 -44.51 -49.33 19.30
N ILE A 170 -44.69 -48.43 18.34
CA ILE A 170 -45.11 -48.79 16.97
C ILE A 170 -43.85 -49.22 16.18
N PRO A 171 -43.71 -50.50 15.78
CA PRO A 171 -42.57 -50.94 15.01
C PRO A 171 -42.67 -50.39 13.57
N ILE A 172 -41.60 -49.74 13.14
CA ILE A 172 -41.46 -49.30 11.75
C ILE A 172 -41.18 -50.54 10.90
N LYS A 173 -42.16 -50.94 10.09
CA LYS A 173 -41.94 -51.98 9.07
C LYS A 173 -41.03 -51.40 7.98
N ARG A 174 -39.81 -51.92 7.88
CA ARG A 174 -39.02 -51.84 6.65
C ARG A 174 -39.71 -52.75 5.63
N ASN A 175 -40.31 -52.17 4.61
CA ASN A 175 -40.58 -52.93 3.40
C ASN A 175 -39.22 -53.30 2.80
N GLY A 176 -38.96 -54.61 2.72
CA GLY A 176 -37.78 -55.16 2.06
C GLY A 176 -37.96 -55.22 0.55
N ASP A 177 -36.80 -55.17 -0.10
CA ASP A 177 -36.44 -55.40 -1.50
C ASP A 177 -36.89 -54.39 -2.57
#